data_AF-A0A932CVA7-F1
#
_entry.id   AF-A0A932CVA7-F1
#
_cell.length_a   1.000
_cell.length_b   1.000
_cell.length_c   1.000
_cell.angle_alpha   90.00
_cell.angle_beta   90.00
_cell.angle_gamma   90.00
#
_symmetry.space_group_name_H-M   'P 1'
#
loop_
_entity.id
_entity.type
_entity.pdbx_description
1 polymer ?
#
loop_
_entity_poly.entity_id
_entity_poly.type
_entity_poly.pdbx_seq_one_letter_code
_entity_poly.pdbx_strand_id
1 'polypeptide(L)'
;MRDRTWGFLIAVCALVGGLGGCGEDDPEPDGDADADSDADADGDGDGDGDADGDGDSDCDPGPACEPADDDYRPREGDPDDEPYADCVADDGDYHPFNPESISTIARVAAFETIADLLWRGGTPTIDDFTNALTEYSTAEGLESRLSRREDVHYPPVEIDGEEVQCRDLTPDQQAENAERCVGPALIQPILNDAFDAGIAGEDPEVNAARIEAALVWFLYVSSHKELSTCVGSQGDCDSGWAYFTGGHQRDETQLGLAAYVQALEAETFDRAFDGVLAVDCWDDLDPPAGDPPARSNLELRDLAISQLDRALLRGVALIVIARLEALSTAEGTERAAWAFLEVLGPVLDREATARDGAAAGRLAAAWAAGPDAIDVEATTCDLETVFHCP
;
A
#
# COMPACT_ATOMS: atom_id res chain seq x y z
N MET A 1 -30.83 -46.74 -15.33
CA MET A 1 -32.14 -46.53 -15.99
C MET A 1 -33.13 -46.11 -14.91
N ARG A 2 -33.76 -44.93 -15.09
CA ARG A 2 -34.72 -44.22 -14.21
C ARG A 2 -34.06 -43.43 -13.07
N ASP A 3 -33.71 -42.17 -13.29
CA ASP A 3 -34.57 -40.95 -13.35
C ASP A 3 -35.29 -40.66 -12.03
N ARG A 4 -34.84 -39.60 -11.36
CA ARG A 4 -35.59 -38.89 -10.33
C ARG A 4 -35.54 -37.39 -10.64
N THR A 5 -36.59 -36.95 -11.31
CA THR A 5 -37.08 -35.57 -11.40
C THR A 5 -37.68 -35.15 -10.06
N TRP A 6 -37.27 -34.00 -9.52
CA TRP A 6 -38.08 -33.25 -8.54
C TRP A 6 -38.12 -31.78 -8.95
N GLY A 7 -39.32 -31.33 -9.31
CA GLY A 7 -39.63 -29.95 -9.65
C GLY A 7 -40.09 -29.16 -8.44
N PHE A 8 -39.79 -27.87 -8.51
CA PHE A 8 -40.45 -26.69 -7.93
C PHE A 8 -41.79 -26.88 -7.20
N LEU A 9 -41.91 -26.25 -6.02
CA LEU A 9 -42.92 -25.18 -5.81
C LEU A 9 -42.69 -24.36 -4.53
N ILE A 10 -42.93 -23.06 -4.72
CA ILE A 10 -42.81 -21.89 -3.85
C ILE A 10 -43.90 -21.84 -2.78
N ALA A 11 -43.60 -21.26 -1.61
CA ALA A 11 -44.59 -20.61 -0.76
C ALA A 11 -44.03 -19.33 -0.11
N VAL A 12 -44.63 -18.22 -0.50
CA VAL A 12 -44.44 -16.83 -0.02
C VAL A 12 -45.18 -16.65 1.31
N CYS A 13 -44.58 -15.91 2.26
CA CYS A 13 -45.32 -15.21 3.30
C CYS A 13 -44.65 -13.86 3.60
N ALA A 14 -45.31 -12.79 3.13
CA ALA A 14 -45.03 -11.41 3.47
C ALA A 14 -45.69 -11.04 4.82
N LEU A 15 -45.03 -10.17 5.59
CA LEU A 15 -45.71 -9.36 6.60
C LEU A 15 -45.04 -7.98 6.72
N VAL A 16 -45.89 -6.96 6.72
CA VAL A 16 -45.65 -5.52 6.54
C VAL A 16 -45.95 -4.77 7.84
N GLY A 17 -45.20 -3.68 8.08
CA GLY A 17 -45.65 -2.46 8.80
C GLY A 17 -45.17 -2.31 10.25
N GLY A 18 -44.69 -1.15 10.72
CA GLY A 18 -44.57 0.16 10.09
C GLY A 18 -43.96 1.25 11.01
N LEU A 19 -43.61 2.36 10.35
CA LEU A 19 -43.55 3.80 10.70
C LEU A 19 -43.48 4.29 12.17
N GLY A 20 -42.55 5.23 12.37
CA GLY A 20 -42.60 6.32 13.36
C GLY A 20 -41.37 7.24 13.22
N GLY A 21 -41.57 8.50 12.81
CA GLY A 21 -40.52 9.53 12.63
C GLY A 21 -40.58 10.67 13.65
N CYS A 22 -39.63 11.61 13.54
CA CYS A 22 -39.51 13.04 13.94
C CYS A 22 -38.02 13.38 13.65
N GLY A 23 -37.57 14.41 12.93
CA GLY A 23 -38.10 15.75 12.67
C GLY A 23 -37.50 16.74 13.68
N GLU A 24 -36.84 17.82 13.20
CA GLU A 24 -36.32 19.03 13.90
C GLU A 24 -34.85 18.92 14.40
N ASP A 25 -33.92 19.88 14.25
CA ASP A 25 -33.86 21.23 13.67
C ASP A 25 -32.38 21.60 13.40
N ASP A 26 -32.07 22.23 12.26
CA ASP A 26 -30.79 22.91 11.98
C ASP A 26 -30.89 24.38 12.41
N PRO A 27 -29.92 24.95 13.15
CA PRO A 27 -29.84 26.39 13.35
C PRO A 27 -29.10 27.10 12.21
N GLU A 28 -29.76 28.13 11.66
CA GLU A 28 -29.15 29.14 10.79
C GLU A 28 -28.16 30.02 11.61
N PRO A 29 -27.02 30.43 11.04
CA PRO A 29 -26.17 31.46 11.64
C PRO A 29 -26.69 32.85 11.29
N ASP A 30 -27.12 33.56 12.33
CA ASP A 30 -27.43 34.97 12.37
C ASP A 30 -26.13 35.80 12.33
N GLY A 31 -25.92 36.44 11.19
CA GLY A 31 -24.93 37.49 11.03
C GLY A 31 -25.44 38.80 11.61
N ASP A 32 -24.78 39.27 12.66
CA ASP A 32 -24.79 40.67 13.06
C ASP A 32 -23.37 41.24 12.99
N ALA A 33 -23.27 42.26 12.15
CA ALA A 33 -22.12 43.10 11.99
C ALA A 33 -22.14 44.18 13.06
N ASP A 34 -21.13 44.18 13.94
CA ASP A 34 -20.75 45.37 14.69
C ASP A 34 -19.32 45.74 14.34
N ALA A 35 -19.23 46.81 13.56
CA ALA A 35 -18.03 47.57 13.34
C ALA A 35 -17.82 48.49 14.54
N ASP A 36 -16.76 48.26 15.29
CA ASP A 36 -16.13 49.29 16.10
C ASP A 36 -14.64 49.34 15.78
N SER A 37 -14.30 50.42 15.09
CA SER A 37 -12.97 50.96 14.94
C SER A 37 -12.42 51.35 16.31
N ASP A 38 -11.21 50.91 16.64
CA ASP A 38 -10.26 51.75 17.36
C ASP A 38 -8.85 51.44 16.84
N ALA A 39 -8.28 52.49 16.24
CA ALA A 39 -6.92 52.53 15.78
C ALA A 39 -6.05 52.94 16.96
N ASP A 40 -5.18 52.04 17.41
CA ASP A 40 -4.00 52.41 18.18
C ASP A 40 -2.77 51.84 17.48
N ALA A 41 -2.02 52.79 16.92
CA ALA A 41 -0.79 52.60 16.19
C ALA A 41 0.37 52.93 17.13
N ASP A 42 0.78 51.92 17.90
CA ASP A 42 1.97 51.95 18.75
C ASP A 42 2.72 50.65 18.37
N GLY A 43 3.78 50.65 17.56
CA GLY A 43 4.87 51.61 17.55
C GLY A 43 6.09 51.13 18.33
N ASP A 44 6.08 49.89 18.85
CA ASP A 44 7.23 49.31 19.57
C ASP A 44 7.76 48.11 18.79
N GLY A 45 8.75 48.40 17.93
CA GLY A 45 9.59 47.39 17.32
C GLY A 45 10.57 46.87 18.36
N ASP A 46 10.15 45.85 19.08
CA ASP A 46 11.06 44.93 19.74
C ASP A 46 11.35 43.83 18.72
N GLY A 47 12.59 43.85 18.26
CA GLY A 47 13.22 42.76 17.53
C GLY A 47 13.80 41.79 18.55
N ASP A 48 12.94 41.09 19.24
CA ASP A 48 13.24 39.80 19.83
C ASP A 48 13.25 38.79 18.68
N GLY A 49 14.46 38.49 18.23
CA GLY A 49 14.73 37.23 17.55
C GLY A 49 14.60 36.10 18.57
N ASP A 50 13.38 35.87 19.01
CA ASP A 50 12.96 34.63 19.63
C ASP A 50 12.84 33.64 18.45
N ALA A 51 13.98 33.03 18.17
CA ALA A 51 14.05 31.68 17.66
C ALA A 51 13.91 30.75 18.86
N ASP A 52 12.79 30.86 19.56
CA ASP A 52 12.24 29.74 20.28
C ASP A 52 11.95 28.66 19.22
N GLY A 53 12.69 27.56 19.36
CA GLY A 53 12.51 26.36 18.58
C GLY A 53 11.37 25.53 19.14
N ASP A 54 10.26 26.17 19.49
CA ASP A 54 8.95 25.53 19.41
C ASP A 54 8.66 25.38 17.92
N GLY A 55 9.17 24.27 17.39
CA GLY A 55 8.85 23.75 16.07
C GLY A 55 7.40 23.34 16.01
N ASP A 56 6.50 24.31 16.20
CA ASP A 56 5.14 24.29 15.68
C ASP A 56 5.29 24.48 14.17
N SER A 57 5.93 23.50 13.52
CA SER A 57 5.77 23.30 12.10
C SER A 57 4.31 22.91 11.94
N ASP A 58 3.46 23.91 11.69
CA ASP A 58 2.19 23.71 11.03
C ASP A 58 2.51 22.87 9.79
N CYS A 59 2.39 21.55 9.93
CA CYS A 59 2.50 20.62 8.84
C CYS A 59 1.32 21.00 7.96
N ASP A 60 1.56 21.83 6.96
CA ASP A 60 0.59 22.11 5.92
C ASP A 60 0.37 20.76 5.25
N PRO A 61 -0.74 20.05 5.58
CA PRO A 61 -1.02 18.82 4.88
C PRO A 61 -1.14 19.30 3.44
N GLY A 62 -0.29 18.78 2.55
CA GLY A 62 -0.25 19.23 1.17
C GLY A 62 -1.66 19.31 0.56
N PRO A 63 -1.81 19.91 -0.63
CA PRO A 63 -3.13 20.05 -1.26
C PRO A 63 -3.92 18.74 -1.14
N ALA A 64 -5.25 18.87 -0.99
CA ALA A 64 -6.16 17.72 -1.03
C ALA A 64 -5.75 16.79 -2.18
N CYS A 65 -6.01 15.48 -2.04
CA CYS A 65 -5.67 14.40 -2.98
C CYS A 65 -6.08 14.66 -4.44
N GLU A 66 -5.45 15.63 -5.08
CA GLU A 66 -5.75 16.09 -6.41
C GLU A 66 -4.91 15.26 -7.37
N PRO A 67 -5.57 14.61 -8.35
CA PRO A 67 -4.84 13.80 -9.31
C PRO A 67 -3.91 14.67 -10.13
N ALA A 68 -2.86 14.05 -10.69
CA ALA A 68 -2.14 14.72 -11.77
C ALA A 68 -3.06 14.92 -12.99
N ASP A 69 -2.80 15.97 -13.78
CA ASP A 69 -3.59 16.31 -14.97
C ASP A 69 -3.65 15.15 -15.99
N ASP A 70 -2.63 14.27 -15.99
CA ASP A 70 -2.47 13.12 -16.87
C ASP A 70 -2.82 11.77 -16.22
N ASP A 71 -3.31 11.77 -14.97
CA ASP A 71 -3.76 10.55 -14.31
C ASP A 71 -5.08 10.05 -14.90
N TYR A 72 -5.19 8.72 -15.03
CA TYR A 72 -6.42 8.05 -15.43
C TYR A 72 -7.49 8.19 -14.35
N ARG A 73 -8.67 8.70 -14.72
CA ARG A 73 -9.75 9.07 -13.76
C ARG A 73 -11.12 8.57 -14.23
N PRO A 74 -11.35 7.24 -14.26
CA PRO A 74 -12.58 6.66 -14.82
C PRO A 74 -13.85 7.11 -14.07
N ARG A 75 -13.72 7.54 -12.81
CA ARG A 75 -14.82 8.01 -11.96
C ARG A 75 -15.30 9.43 -12.29
N GLU A 76 -14.46 10.25 -12.93
CA GLU A 76 -14.79 11.65 -13.26
C GLU A 76 -15.51 11.76 -14.61
N GLY A 77 -15.49 10.70 -15.43
CA GLY A 77 -16.26 10.59 -16.68
C GLY A 77 -15.89 11.66 -17.70
N ASP A 78 -14.62 12.09 -17.74
CA ASP A 78 -14.14 13.10 -18.67
C ASP A 78 -14.08 12.50 -20.10
N PRO A 79 -14.90 12.99 -21.05
CA PRO A 79 -14.84 12.51 -22.43
C PRO A 79 -13.55 12.93 -23.16
N ASP A 80 -12.72 13.78 -22.55
CA ASP A 80 -11.42 14.23 -23.05
C ASP A 80 -10.25 13.64 -22.23
N ASP A 81 -10.42 12.50 -21.54
CA ASP A 81 -9.38 11.77 -20.74
C ASP A 81 -8.29 11.16 -21.64
N GLU A 82 -7.71 11.98 -22.51
CA GLU A 82 -6.46 11.72 -23.22
C GLU A 82 -5.35 11.66 -22.16
N PRO A 83 -4.58 10.56 -22.05
CA PRO A 83 -4.30 9.61 -23.12
C PRO A 83 -5.07 8.25 -23.11
N TYR A 84 -6.09 8.08 -22.27
CA TYR A 84 -6.79 6.80 -22.01
C TYR A 84 -8.14 6.64 -22.74
N ALA A 85 -8.39 7.36 -23.83
CA ALA A 85 -9.69 7.36 -24.50
C ALA A 85 -10.17 5.96 -24.95
N ASP A 86 -11.47 5.66 -24.72
CA ASP A 86 -12.18 4.42 -25.08
C ASP A 86 -11.64 3.15 -24.38
N CYS A 87 -11.47 3.21 -23.06
CA CYS A 87 -10.86 2.17 -22.26
C CYS A 87 -11.83 1.07 -21.82
N VAL A 88 -11.37 -0.19 -21.73
CA VAL A 88 -12.18 -1.27 -21.13
C VAL A 88 -12.51 -1.02 -19.65
N ALA A 89 -11.62 -0.38 -18.91
CA ALA A 89 -11.75 -0.09 -17.49
C ALA A 89 -12.53 1.21 -17.20
N ASP A 90 -13.15 1.84 -18.20
CA ASP A 90 -13.98 3.05 -18.04
C ASP A 90 -15.25 2.78 -17.20
N ASP A 91 -15.64 1.51 -17.06
CA ASP A 91 -16.74 1.11 -16.17
C ASP A 91 -16.34 1.09 -14.68
N GLY A 92 -15.07 1.35 -14.38
CA GLY A 92 -14.52 1.42 -13.02
C GLY A 92 -14.11 0.06 -12.44
N ASP A 93 -14.23 -1.02 -13.21
CA ASP A 93 -13.86 -2.37 -12.82
C ASP A 93 -12.55 -2.80 -13.48
N TYR A 94 -11.78 -3.64 -12.79
CA TYR A 94 -10.62 -4.32 -13.39
C TYR A 94 -11.11 -5.50 -14.23
N HIS A 95 -10.58 -5.69 -15.44
CA HIS A 95 -11.00 -6.76 -16.37
C HIS A 95 -9.93 -7.85 -16.48
N PRO A 96 -10.02 -8.97 -15.73
CA PRO A 96 -8.92 -9.93 -15.71
C PRO A 96 -8.69 -10.62 -17.05
N PHE A 97 -7.42 -10.76 -17.43
CA PHE A 97 -7.03 -11.41 -18.67
C PHE A 97 -7.20 -12.93 -18.59
N ASN A 98 -6.90 -13.52 -17.43
CA ASN A 98 -7.00 -14.95 -17.18
C ASN A 98 -7.69 -15.23 -15.83
N PRO A 99 -9.01 -14.98 -15.71
CA PRO A 99 -9.74 -15.03 -14.45
C PRO A 99 -9.70 -16.42 -13.76
N GLU A 100 -9.50 -17.49 -14.53
CA GLU A 100 -9.45 -18.86 -13.99
C GLU A 100 -8.08 -19.25 -13.38
N SER A 101 -7.02 -18.45 -13.57
CA SER A 101 -5.63 -18.85 -13.24
C SER A 101 -4.85 -17.84 -12.40
N ILE A 102 -5.52 -16.90 -11.74
CA ILE A 102 -4.89 -15.88 -10.89
C ILE A 102 -4.44 -16.49 -9.54
N SER A 103 -3.34 -17.23 -9.56
CA SER A 103 -2.79 -17.90 -8.37
C SER A 103 -2.42 -16.96 -7.22
N THR A 104 -2.28 -15.66 -7.50
CA THR A 104 -1.95 -14.65 -6.51
C THR A 104 -3.07 -14.40 -5.50
N ILE A 105 -4.34 -14.60 -5.88
CA ILE A 105 -5.48 -14.52 -4.96
C ILE A 105 -5.28 -15.46 -3.76
N ALA A 106 -4.82 -16.70 -4.01
CA ALA A 106 -4.53 -17.65 -2.94
C ALA A 106 -3.35 -17.21 -2.04
N ARG A 107 -2.39 -16.45 -2.57
CA ARG A 107 -1.26 -15.92 -1.77
C ARG A 107 -1.72 -14.81 -0.84
N VAL A 108 -2.60 -13.92 -1.31
CA VAL A 108 -3.18 -12.89 -0.44
C VAL A 108 -4.11 -13.53 0.59
N ALA A 109 -4.89 -14.56 0.24
CA ALA A 109 -5.66 -15.33 1.22
C ALA A 109 -4.77 -15.99 2.31
N ALA A 110 -3.58 -16.47 1.94
CA ALA A 110 -2.61 -16.98 2.92
C ALA A 110 -2.07 -15.86 3.82
N PHE A 111 -1.80 -14.66 3.27
CA PHE A 111 -1.46 -13.48 4.07
C PHE A 111 -2.54 -13.14 5.09
N GLU A 112 -3.82 -13.14 4.68
CA GLU A 112 -4.96 -12.90 5.57
C GLU A 112 -5.05 -13.95 6.68
N THR A 113 -4.82 -15.23 6.34
CA THR A 113 -4.80 -16.32 7.32
C THR A 113 -3.66 -16.15 8.34
N ILE A 114 -2.47 -15.76 7.88
CA ILE A 114 -1.33 -15.44 8.75
C ILE A 114 -1.67 -14.25 9.65
N ALA A 115 -2.35 -13.24 9.12
CA ALA A 115 -2.73 -12.05 9.87
C ALA A 115 -3.67 -12.37 11.05
N ASP A 116 -4.67 -13.21 10.78
CA ASP A 116 -5.63 -13.66 11.79
C ASP A 116 -4.96 -14.50 12.90
N LEU A 117 -3.91 -15.25 12.56
CA LEU A 117 -3.12 -16.02 13.51
C LEU A 117 -2.18 -15.15 14.36
N LEU A 118 -1.56 -14.13 13.76
CA LEU A 118 -0.39 -13.48 14.37
C LEU A 118 -0.64 -12.08 14.95
N TRP A 119 -1.44 -11.22 14.31
CA TRP A 119 -1.51 -9.81 14.73
C TRP A 119 -2.91 -9.18 14.79
N ARG A 120 -3.93 -9.80 14.19
CA ARG A 120 -5.32 -9.29 14.30
C ARG A 120 -6.09 -9.81 15.51
N GLY A 121 -5.58 -10.87 16.15
CA GLY A 121 -6.16 -11.48 17.33
C GLY A 121 -5.67 -10.85 18.64
N GLY A 122 -5.16 -11.70 19.52
CA GLY A 122 -4.40 -11.29 20.71
C GLY A 122 -2.95 -11.75 20.60
N THR A 123 -2.24 -11.79 21.73
CA THR A 123 -0.86 -12.30 21.79
C THR A 123 -0.77 -13.70 21.16
N PRO A 124 0.00 -13.88 20.07
CA PRO A 124 0.07 -15.14 19.36
C PRO A 124 0.82 -16.21 20.16
N THR A 125 0.42 -17.46 19.98
CA THR A 125 1.03 -18.63 20.62
C THR A 125 2.07 -19.30 19.70
N ILE A 126 2.87 -20.20 20.27
CA ILE A 126 3.81 -21.04 19.49
C ILE A 126 3.09 -21.83 18.38
N ASP A 127 1.88 -22.31 18.65
CA ASP A 127 1.07 -23.03 17.66
C ASP A 127 0.63 -22.10 16.53
N ASP A 128 0.30 -20.83 16.85
CA ASP A 128 -0.06 -19.83 15.84
C ASP A 128 1.11 -19.53 14.90
N PHE A 129 2.33 -19.36 15.41
CA PHE A 129 3.53 -19.22 14.58
C PHE A 129 3.82 -20.46 13.72
N THR A 130 3.63 -21.65 14.28
CA THR A 130 3.83 -22.91 13.54
C THR A 130 2.82 -23.05 12.39
N ASN A 131 1.56 -22.66 12.64
CA ASN A 131 0.50 -22.68 11.63
C ASN A 131 0.73 -21.59 10.57
N ALA A 132 1.11 -20.39 10.98
CA ALA A 132 1.45 -19.30 10.07
C ALA A 132 2.64 -19.63 9.16
N LEU A 133 3.68 -20.28 9.69
CA LEU A 133 4.81 -20.76 8.88
C LEU A 133 4.36 -21.82 7.86
N THR A 134 3.39 -22.66 8.22
CA THR A 134 2.82 -23.66 7.30
C THR A 134 2.08 -22.99 6.14
N GLU A 135 1.28 -21.96 6.42
CA GLU A 135 0.61 -21.17 5.36
C GLU A 135 1.64 -20.45 4.47
N TYR A 136 2.66 -19.81 5.08
CA TYR A 136 3.72 -19.09 4.37
C TYR A 136 4.51 -19.99 3.40
N SER A 137 4.87 -21.20 3.85
CA SER A 137 5.70 -22.18 3.14
C SER A 137 4.92 -23.14 2.24
N THR A 138 3.61 -22.92 2.05
CA THR A 138 2.82 -23.71 1.11
C THR A 138 3.46 -23.68 -0.29
N ALA A 139 3.49 -24.84 -0.96
CA ALA A 139 4.09 -24.97 -2.28
C ALA A 139 3.47 -23.97 -3.27
N GLU A 140 4.34 -23.22 -3.98
CA GLU A 140 3.96 -22.11 -4.88
C GLU A 140 3.21 -20.93 -4.21
N GLY A 141 3.21 -20.88 -2.87
CA GLY A 141 2.65 -19.83 -2.03
C GLY A 141 3.52 -18.59 -1.90
N LEU A 142 3.49 -17.96 -0.71
CA LEU A 142 4.19 -16.71 -0.42
C LEU A 142 5.72 -16.88 -0.49
N GLU A 143 6.28 -17.86 0.24
CA GLU A 143 7.73 -18.08 0.29
C GLU A 143 8.36 -18.30 -1.10
N SER A 144 7.70 -19.11 -1.95
CA SER A 144 8.16 -19.38 -3.32
C SER A 144 8.35 -18.07 -4.08
N ARG A 145 7.38 -17.14 -4.01
CA ARG A 145 7.47 -15.85 -4.73
C ARG A 145 8.44 -14.89 -4.05
N LEU A 146 8.45 -14.86 -2.73
CA LEU A 146 9.29 -13.95 -1.94
C LEU A 146 10.78 -14.23 -2.15
N SER A 147 11.21 -15.49 -2.11
CA SER A 147 12.61 -15.90 -2.31
C SER A 147 13.22 -15.53 -3.67
N ARG A 148 12.41 -15.01 -4.61
CA ARG A 148 12.84 -14.51 -5.92
C ARG A 148 12.28 -13.12 -6.25
N ARG A 149 11.71 -12.43 -5.25
CA ARG A 149 11.12 -11.10 -5.47
C ARG A 149 12.23 -10.09 -5.67
N GLU A 150 12.03 -9.27 -6.70
CA GLU A 150 12.94 -8.18 -7.03
C GLU A 150 12.18 -6.87 -6.88
N ASP A 151 12.89 -5.83 -6.49
CA ASP A 151 12.39 -4.46 -6.52
C ASP A 151 12.85 -3.78 -7.81
N VAL A 152 11.91 -3.60 -8.75
CA VAL A 152 12.18 -3.07 -10.09
C VAL A 152 12.40 -1.56 -10.12
N HIS A 153 12.27 -0.87 -8.97
CA HIS A 153 12.71 0.51 -8.85
C HIS A 153 14.23 0.66 -8.89
N TYR A 154 14.96 -0.42 -8.58
CA TYR A 154 16.41 -0.48 -8.71
C TYR A 154 16.80 -1.04 -10.08
N PRO A 155 17.94 -0.61 -10.65
CA PRO A 155 18.43 -1.16 -11.91
C PRO A 155 18.54 -2.69 -11.89
N PRO A 156 18.39 -3.35 -13.05
CA PRO A 156 18.62 -4.79 -13.15
C PRO A 156 20.06 -5.15 -12.78
N VAL A 157 20.26 -6.35 -12.23
CA VAL A 157 21.60 -6.87 -11.94
C VAL A 157 22.24 -7.34 -13.24
N GLU A 158 23.42 -6.83 -13.56
CA GLU A 158 24.21 -7.23 -14.73
C GLU A 158 25.47 -8.00 -14.31
N ILE A 159 25.66 -9.19 -14.88
CA ILE A 159 26.89 -9.98 -14.73
C ILE A 159 27.45 -10.23 -16.13
N ASP A 160 28.72 -9.86 -16.33
CA ASP A 160 29.41 -9.97 -17.64
C ASP A 160 28.67 -9.29 -18.82
N GLY A 161 27.86 -8.26 -18.52
CA GLY A 161 27.08 -7.49 -19.50
C GLY A 161 25.75 -8.14 -19.90
N GLU A 162 25.31 -9.17 -19.18
CA GLU A 162 23.98 -9.78 -19.33
C GLU A 162 23.15 -9.53 -18.07
N GLU A 163 21.86 -9.21 -18.26
CA GLU A 163 20.90 -9.11 -17.16
C GLU A 163 20.65 -10.49 -16.55
N VAL A 164 20.76 -10.59 -15.23
CA VAL A 164 20.58 -11.82 -14.47
C VAL A 164 19.49 -11.61 -13.41
N GLN A 165 18.54 -12.55 -13.34
CA GLN A 165 17.49 -12.50 -12.32
C GLN A 165 18.05 -12.85 -10.94
N CYS A 166 17.51 -12.25 -9.89
CA CYS A 166 18.00 -12.47 -8.53
C CYS A 166 17.96 -13.94 -8.10
N ARG A 167 16.99 -14.72 -8.60
CA ARG A 167 16.89 -16.17 -8.32
C ARG A 167 18.07 -16.99 -8.85
N ASP A 168 18.76 -16.48 -9.86
CA ASP A 168 19.85 -17.16 -10.56
C ASP A 168 21.24 -16.73 -10.02
N LEU A 169 21.26 -15.77 -9.09
CA LEU A 169 22.46 -15.29 -8.39
C LEU A 169 22.82 -16.18 -7.19
N THR A 170 24.09 -16.16 -6.79
CA THR A 170 24.52 -16.74 -5.51
C THR A 170 24.04 -15.88 -4.33
N PRO A 171 23.97 -16.43 -3.10
CA PRO A 171 23.60 -15.64 -1.92
C PRO A 171 24.48 -14.41 -1.70
N ASP A 172 25.80 -14.51 -1.95
CA ASP A 172 26.71 -13.38 -1.83
C ASP A 172 26.39 -12.29 -2.87
N GLN A 173 26.08 -12.68 -4.11
CA GLN A 173 25.68 -11.74 -5.16
C GLN A 173 24.31 -11.10 -4.88
N GLN A 174 23.37 -11.86 -4.30
CA GLN A 174 22.09 -11.30 -3.86
C GLN A 174 22.31 -10.26 -2.75
N ALA A 175 23.19 -10.53 -1.79
CA ALA A 175 23.53 -9.60 -0.73
C ALA A 175 24.26 -8.34 -1.24
N GLU A 176 25.13 -8.48 -2.24
CA GLU A 176 25.77 -7.34 -2.93
C GLU A 176 24.77 -6.47 -3.69
N ASN A 177 23.62 -7.03 -4.08
CA ASN A 177 22.54 -6.35 -4.82
C ASN A 177 21.24 -6.34 -4.01
N ALA A 178 21.34 -6.18 -2.68
CA ALA A 178 20.24 -6.44 -1.75
C ALA A 178 18.97 -5.62 -2.04
N GLU A 179 19.11 -4.37 -2.45
CA GLU A 179 17.98 -3.50 -2.80
C GLU A 179 17.20 -4.04 -4.01
N ARG A 180 17.88 -4.43 -5.09
CA ARG A 180 17.24 -5.07 -6.26
C ARG A 180 16.73 -6.47 -5.91
N CYS A 181 17.50 -7.25 -5.16
CA CYS A 181 17.16 -8.61 -4.73
C CYS A 181 16.43 -8.63 -3.37
N VAL A 182 15.50 -7.69 -3.19
CA VAL A 182 14.83 -7.39 -1.91
C VAL A 182 14.25 -8.62 -1.23
N GLY A 183 13.63 -9.52 -1.99
CA GLY A 183 12.99 -10.71 -1.47
C GLY A 183 13.96 -11.63 -0.74
N PRO A 184 14.93 -12.25 -1.44
CA PRO A 184 15.89 -13.15 -0.82
C PRO A 184 16.91 -12.44 0.09
N ALA A 185 17.31 -11.20 -0.20
CA ALA A 185 18.41 -10.55 0.50
C ALA A 185 17.98 -9.79 1.77
N LEU A 186 16.75 -9.25 1.80
CA LEU A 186 16.28 -8.38 2.88
C LEU A 186 15.05 -8.93 3.60
N ILE A 187 13.99 -9.29 2.85
CA ILE A 187 12.71 -9.71 3.46
C ILE A 187 12.80 -11.13 4.03
N GLN A 188 13.37 -12.08 3.28
CA GLN A 188 13.41 -13.48 3.69
C GLN A 188 14.18 -13.72 5.00
N PRO A 189 15.34 -13.09 5.24
CA PRO A 189 16.02 -13.18 6.54
C PRO A 189 15.15 -12.71 7.71
N ILE A 190 14.44 -11.58 7.56
CA ILE A 190 13.53 -11.06 8.59
C ILE A 190 12.44 -12.07 8.94
N LEU A 191 11.80 -12.66 7.92
CA LEU A 191 10.75 -13.65 8.13
C LEU A 191 11.28 -14.92 8.80
N ASN A 192 12.41 -15.45 8.33
CA ASN A 192 13.01 -16.65 8.91
C ASN A 192 13.34 -16.45 10.39
N ASP A 193 14.02 -15.35 10.72
CA ASP A 193 14.40 -15.04 12.10
C ASP A 193 13.18 -14.82 12.99
N ALA A 194 12.15 -14.11 12.49
CA ALA A 194 10.93 -13.84 13.25
C ALA A 194 10.07 -15.10 13.46
N PHE A 195 9.93 -15.96 12.45
CA PHE A 195 9.24 -17.25 12.61
C PHE A 195 9.98 -18.15 13.59
N ASP A 196 11.30 -18.29 13.48
CA ASP A 196 12.09 -19.12 14.39
C ASP A 196 11.98 -18.63 15.84
N ALA A 197 12.10 -17.33 16.08
CA ALA A 197 11.96 -16.73 17.40
C ALA A 197 10.53 -16.84 17.96
N GLY A 198 9.52 -16.63 17.12
CA GLY A 198 8.10 -16.81 17.50
C GLY A 198 7.76 -18.25 17.89
N ILE A 199 8.27 -19.24 17.14
CA ILE A 199 8.13 -20.67 17.46
C ILE A 199 8.89 -21.03 18.76
N ALA A 200 10.00 -20.35 19.06
CA ALA A 200 10.70 -20.48 20.33
C ALA A 200 9.94 -19.84 21.51
N GLY A 201 8.86 -19.09 21.25
CA GLY A 201 8.08 -18.37 22.26
C GLY A 201 8.74 -17.07 22.73
N GLU A 202 9.66 -16.52 21.94
CA GLU A 202 10.37 -15.28 22.26
C GLU A 202 9.58 -14.08 21.73
N ASP A 203 9.32 -13.10 22.60
CA ASP A 203 8.64 -11.82 22.29
C ASP A 203 7.57 -11.93 21.15
N PRO A 204 6.49 -12.71 21.36
CA PRO A 204 5.57 -13.11 20.28
C PRO A 204 4.96 -11.92 19.52
N GLU A 205 4.60 -10.83 20.20
CA GLU A 205 4.03 -9.64 19.55
C GLU A 205 5.06 -8.90 18.69
N VAL A 206 6.34 -8.88 19.11
CA VAL A 206 7.43 -8.25 18.35
C VAL A 206 7.70 -9.03 17.07
N ASN A 207 7.75 -10.37 17.16
CA ASN A 207 8.00 -11.21 15.99
C ASN A 207 6.80 -11.24 15.03
N ALA A 208 5.57 -11.18 15.54
CA ALA A 208 4.39 -11.00 14.71
C ALA A 208 4.43 -9.66 13.94
N ALA A 209 4.79 -8.57 14.60
CA ALA A 209 4.92 -7.25 13.98
C ALA A 209 6.00 -7.21 12.89
N ARG A 210 7.13 -7.90 13.08
CA ARG A 210 8.17 -8.04 12.05
C ARG A 210 7.68 -8.82 10.83
N ILE A 211 6.93 -9.91 11.06
CA ILE A 211 6.35 -10.71 9.98
C ILE A 211 5.31 -9.87 9.22
N GLU A 212 4.44 -9.16 9.92
CA GLU A 212 3.45 -8.26 9.32
C GLU A 212 4.14 -7.24 8.41
N ALA A 213 5.10 -6.48 8.93
CA ALA A 213 5.83 -5.45 8.17
C ALA A 213 6.55 -6.03 6.95
N ALA A 214 7.23 -7.17 7.10
CA ALA A 214 7.94 -7.85 6.02
C ALA A 214 6.98 -8.33 4.91
N LEU A 215 5.80 -8.84 5.28
CA LEU A 215 4.81 -9.27 4.30
C LEU A 215 4.10 -8.08 3.63
N VAL A 216 3.83 -7.00 4.35
CA VAL A 216 3.32 -5.74 3.76
C VAL A 216 4.31 -5.19 2.74
N TRP A 217 5.62 -5.17 3.07
CA TRP A 217 6.66 -4.79 2.13
C TRP A 217 6.67 -5.70 0.88
N PHE A 218 6.56 -7.02 1.09
CA PHE A 218 6.45 -7.97 -0.03
C PHE A 218 5.23 -7.70 -0.92
N LEU A 219 4.06 -7.40 -0.36
CA LEU A 219 2.86 -7.08 -1.14
C LEU A 219 3.06 -5.80 -1.95
N TYR A 220 3.58 -4.74 -1.34
CA TYR A 220 3.91 -3.47 -2.02
C TYR A 220 4.82 -3.68 -3.24
N VAL A 221 5.99 -4.30 -3.05
CA VAL A 221 6.92 -4.53 -4.17
C VAL A 221 6.33 -5.49 -5.20
N SER A 222 5.51 -6.46 -4.77
CA SER A 222 4.88 -7.41 -5.70
C SER A 222 3.83 -6.73 -6.58
N SER A 223 2.99 -5.86 -6.03
CA SER A 223 2.00 -5.10 -6.82
C SER A 223 2.70 -4.27 -7.90
N HIS A 224 3.70 -3.47 -7.50
CA HIS A 224 4.46 -2.65 -8.45
C HIS A 224 5.22 -3.49 -9.49
N LYS A 225 5.94 -4.53 -9.06
CA LYS A 225 6.74 -5.36 -9.98
C LYS A 225 5.87 -6.04 -11.04
N GLU A 226 4.78 -6.70 -10.66
CA GLU A 226 3.98 -7.47 -11.61
C GLU A 226 3.26 -6.54 -12.61
N LEU A 227 2.77 -5.38 -12.17
CA LEU A 227 2.20 -4.37 -13.08
C LEU A 227 3.26 -3.67 -13.95
N SER A 228 4.52 -3.64 -13.51
CA SER A 228 5.63 -3.16 -14.34
C SER A 228 6.08 -4.17 -15.40
N THR A 229 6.05 -5.46 -15.09
CA THR A 229 6.53 -6.53 -15.99
C THR A 229 5.46 -7.05 -16.94
N CYS A 230 4.22 -6.62 -16.77
CA CYS A 230 3.10 -7.12 -17.55
C CYS A 230 3.19 -6.84 -19.06
N VAL A 231 4.09 -5.92 -19.49
CA VAL A 231 4.45 -5.71 -20.90
C VAL A 231 4.82 -7.01 -21.63
N GLY A 232 5.38 -7.99 -20.90
CA GLY A 232 5.76 -9.29 -21.44
C GLY A 232 4.76 -10.42 -21.17
N SER A 233 3.79 -10.21 -20.27
CA SER A 233 2.88 -11.24 -19.76
C SER A 233 1.63 -10.60 -19.14
N GLN A 234 0.48 -10.73 -19.80
CA GLN A 234 -0.82 -10.29 -19.25
C GLN A 234 -1.17 -10.93 -17.90
N GLY A 235 -0.68 -12.16 -17.64
CA GLY A 235 -0.87 -12.81 -16.33
C GLY A 235 -0.18 -12.08 -15.17
N ASP A 236 0.78 -11.21 -15.47
CA ASP A 236 1.43 -10.37 -14.47
C ASP A 236 0.52 -9.17 -14.12
N CYS A 237 -0.29 -8.63 -15.05
CA CYS A 237 -1.34 -7.64 -14.73
C CYS A 237 -2.28 -8.19 -13.67
N ASP A 238 -2.83 -9.38 -13.94
CA ASP A 238 -3.75 -10.08 -13.03
C ASP A 238 -3.11 -10.33 -11.66
N SER A 239 -1.81 -10.65 -11.67
CA SER A 239 -1.06 -10.87 -10.44
C SER A 239 -0.85 -9.59 -9.65
N GLY A 240 -0.52 -8.47 -10.30
CA GLY A 240 -0.30 -7.21 -9.59
C GLY A 240 -1.59 -6.61 -9.02
N TRP A 241 -2.71 -6.66 -9.77
CA TRP A 241 -4.04 -6.36 -9.22
C TRP A 241 -4.33 -7.23 -8.01
N ALA A 242 -4.15 -8.55 -8.14
CA ALA A 242 -4.42 -9.48 -7.04
C ALA A 242 -3.48 -9.29 -5.84
N TYR A 243 -2.22 -8.91 -6.02
CA TYR A 243 -1.33 -8.59 -4.90
C TYR A 243 -1.78 -7.35 -4.13
N PHE A 244 -2.33 -6.36 -4.83
CA PHE A 244 -2.83 -5.15 -4.20
C PHE A 244 -4.16 -5.39 -3.48
N THR A 245 -5.18 -5.88 -4.20
CA THR A 245 -6.58 -5.96 -3.72
C THR A 245 -6.99 -7.30 -3.12
N GLY A 246 -6.18 -8.34 -3.34
CA GLY A 246 -6.60 -9.73 -3.12
C GLY A 246 -7.46 -10.31 -4.24
N GLY A 247 -7.57 -9.64 -5.38
CA GLY A 247 -8.44 -10.03 -6.49
C GLY A 247 -9.88 -9.56 -6.32
N HIS A 248 -10.04 -8.46 -5.59
CA HIS A 248 -11.32 -7.82 -5.31
C HIS A 248 -11.51 -6.57 -6.18
N GLN A 249 -12.75 -6.32 -6.58
CA GLN A 249 -13.12 -5.06 -7.25
C GLN A 249 -13.23 -3.93 -6.23
N ARG A 250 -13.26 -2.68 -6.70
CA ARG A 250 -13.19 -1.48 -5.86
C ARG A 250 -14.20 -1.46 -4.72
N ASP A 251 -15.46 -1.77 -5.04
CA ASP A 251 -16.60 -1.71 -4.11
C ASP A 251 -16.71 -2.95 -3.20
N GLU A 252 -15.79 -3.90 -3.33
CA GLU A 252 -15.74 -5.09 -2.48
C GLU A 252 -14.88 -4.85 -1.23
N THR A 253 -14.99 -5.76 -0.25
CA THR A 253 -14.09 -5.76 0.89
C THR A 253 -12.70 -6.18 0.44
N GLN A 254 -11.76 -5.24 0.52
CA GLN A 254 -10.38 -5.44 0.12
C GLN A 254 -9.65 -6.39 1.08
N LEU A 255 -8.61 -7.05 0.57
CA LEU A 255 -7.67 -7.86 1.33
C LEU A 255 -6.24 -7.34 1.11
N GLY A 256 -5.28 -7.89 1.84
CA GLY A 256 -3.86 -7.61 1.63
C GLY A 256 -3.52 -6.14 1.87
N LEU A 257 -2.70 -5.57 0.99
CA LEU A 257 -2.22 -4.19 1.09
C LEU A 257 -3.36 -3.18 0.97
N ALA A 258 -4.29 -3.38 0.03
CA ALA A 258 -5.41 -2.48 -0.19
C ALA A 258 -6.31 -2.35 1.06
N ALA A 259 -6.46 -3.42 1.84
CA ALA A 259 -7.22 -3.37 3.10
C ALA A 259 -6.62 -2.39 4.13
N TYR A 260 -5.28 -2.35 4.24
CA TYR A 260 -4.62 -1.37 5.11
C TYR A 260 -4.84 0.05 4.60
N VAL A 261 -4.58 0.27 3.30
CA VAL A 261 -4.68 1.60 2.69
C VAL A 261 -6.11 2.13 2.78
N GLN A 262 -7.11 1.32 2.41
CA GLN A 262 -8.52 1.71 2.44
C GLN A 262 -9.01 2.03 3.86
N ALA A 263 -8.51 1.31 4.88
CA ALA A 263 -8.89 1.56 6.28
C ALA A 263 -8.29 2.86 6.83
N LEU A 264 -7.16 3.32 6.28
CA LEU A 264 -6.48 4.54 6.71
C LEU A 264 -6.95 5.75 5.91
N GLU A 265 -7.05 5.63 4.59
CA GLU A 265 -7.46 6.72 3.71
C GLU A 265 -8.08 6.15 2.42
N ALA A 266 -9.41 6.26 2.30
CA ALA A 266 -10.15 5.73 1.16
C ALA A 266 -9.72 6.36 -0.18
N GLU A 267 -9.28 7.63 -0.16
CA GLU A 267 -8.89 8.37 -1.35
C GLU A 267 -7.55 7.88 -1.92
N THR A 268 -6.53 7.62 -1.08
CA THR A 268 -5.30 6.94 -1.53
C THR A 268 -5.60 5.54 -2.07
N PHE A 269 -6.52 4.79 -1.46
CA PHE A 269 -6.95 3.50 -2.01
C PHE A 269 -7.55 3.69 -3.41
N ASP A 270 -8.45 4.66 -3.57
CA ASP A 270 -9.08 4.94 -4.85
C ASP A 270 -8.07 5.32 -5.94
N ARG A 271 -7.05 6.11 -5.59
CA ARG A 271 -5.94 6.47 -6.48
C ARG A 271 -5.07 5.28 -6.88
N ALA A 272 -4.76 4.41 -5.93
CA ALA A 272 -4.02 3.19 -6.23
C ALA A 272 -4.83 2.24 -7.13
N PHE A 273 -6.14 2.13 -6.89
CA PHE A 273 -7.02 1.35 -7.76
C PHE A 273 -7.14 1.99 -9.15
N ASP A 274 -7.27 3.32 -9.25
CA ASP A 274 -7.24 4.05 -10.53
C ASP A 274 -5.94 3.75 -11.29
N GLY A 275 -4.78 3.72 -10.62
CA GLY A 275 -3.50 3.33 -11.21
C GLY A 275 -3.45 1.87 -11.68
N VAL A 276 -4.10 0.93 -10.98
CA VAL A 276 -4.25 -0.46 -11.47
C VAL A 276 -5.08 -0.49 -12.74
N LEU A 277 -6.19 0.25 -12.78
CA LEU A 277 -7.04 0.35 -13.96
C LEU A 277 -6.31 1.03 -15.12
N ALA A 278 -5.46 2.02 -14.86
CA ALA A 278 -4.64 2.67 -15.88
C ALA A 278 -3.72 1.68 -16.60
N VAL A 279 -3.17 0.69 -15.87
CA VAL A 279 -2.34 -0.37 -16.46
C VAL A 279 -3.20 -1.36 -17.26
N ASP A 280 -4.36 -1.76 -16.75
CA ASP A 280 -5.33 -2.59 -17.48
C ASP A 280 -5.75 -1.90 -18.79
N CYS A 281 -5.99 -0.60 -18.71
CA CYS A 281 -6.34 0.26 -19.82
C CYS A 281 -5.26 0.33 -20.89
N TRP A 282 -4.02 0.60 -20.47
CA TRP A 282 -2.88 0.63 -21.37
C TRP A 282 -2.70 -0.70 -22.12
N ASP A 283 -2.89 -1.84 -21.43
CA ASP A 283 -2.80 -3.17 -22.03
C ASP A 283 -3.83 -3.37 -23.14
N ASP A 284 -5.07 -2.91 -22.93
CA ASP A 284 -6.16 -2.96 -23.89
C ASP A 284 -5.93 -2.03 -25.09
N LEU A 285 -5.45 -0.80 -24.85
CA LEU A 285 -5.19 0.19 -25.89
C LEU A 285 -3.94 -0.12 -26.73
N ASP A 286 -2.97 -0.85 -26.19
CA ASP A 286 -1.74 -1.30 -26.88
C ASP A 286 -1.63 -2.83 -26.88
N PRO A 287 -2.56 -3.53 -27.56
CA PRO A 287 -2.57 -4.96 -27.58
C PRO A 287 -1.31 -5.48 -28.30
N PRO A 288 -0.72 -6.59 -27.85
CA PRO A 288 0.54 -7.10 -28.40
C PRO A 288 0.42 -7.35 -29.91
N ALA A 289 1.28 -6.69 -30.68
CA ALA A 289 1.31 -6.78 -32.14
C ALA A 289 2.69 -7.24 -32.65
N GLY A 290 2.72 -7.89 -33.81
CA GLY A 290 3.95 -8.37 -34.45
C GLY A 290 4.33 -9.82 -34.12
N ASP A 291 5.52 -10.24 -34.59
CA ASP A 291 6.13 -11.55 -34.35
C ASP A 291 7.64 -11.37 -34.09
N PRO A 292 8.11 -11.43 -32.81
CA PRO A 292 7.33 -11.76 -31.62
C PRO A 292 6.32 -10.65 -31.25
N PRO A 293 5.22 -11.00 -30.55
CA PRO A 293 4.27 -10.02 -30.04
C PRO A 293 4.96 -9.02 -29.12
N ALA A 294 4.80 -7.73 -29.40
CA ALA A 294 5.37 -6.66 -28.61
C ALA A 294 4.37 -5.51 -28.44
N ARG A 295 4.49 -4.84 -27.30
CA ARG A 295 3.82 -3.56 -27.00
C ARG A 295 4.72 -2.40 -27.37
N SER A 296 4.12 -1.31 -27.81
CA SER A 296 4.81 -0.17 -28.42
C SER A 296 4.61 1.14 -27.68
N ASN A 297 3.50 1.30 -26.96
CA ASN A 297 3.16 2.51 -26.23
C ASN A 297 3.73 2.48 -24.81
N LEU A 298 5.06 2.48 -24.69
CA LEU A 298 5.73 2.44 -23.39
C LEU A 298 5.57 3.75 -22.59
N GLU A 299 5.28 4.86 -23.26
CA GLU A 299 5.05 6.15 -22.59
C GLU A 299 3.76 6.11 -21.76
N LEU A 300 2.64 5.62 -22.33
CA LEU A 300 1.38 5.46 -21.60
C LEU A 300 1.50 4.43 -20.47
N ARG A 301 2.28 3.37 -20.68
CA ARG A 301 2.61 2.40 -19.63
C ARG A 301 3.29 3.08 -18.45
N ASP A 302 4.34 3.85 -18.73
CA ASP A 302 5.17 4.47 -17.69
C ASP A 302 4.37 5.51 -16.91
N LEU A 303 3.43 6.19 -17.57
CA LEU A 303 2.43 7.06 -16.93
C LEU A 303 1.53 6.27 -15.96
N ALA A 304 0.90 5.18 -16.43
CA ALA A 304 0.04 4.33 -15.60
C ALA A 304 0.78 3.73 -14.39
N ILE A 305 2.01 3.24 -14.61
CA ILE A 305 2.86 2.72 -13.52
C ILE A 305 3.24 3.84 -12.55
N SER A 306 3.55 5.04 -13.03
CA SER A 306 3.88 6.17 -12.16
C SER A 306 2.69 6.59 -11.28
N GLN A 307 1.47 6.64 -11.83
CA GLN A 307 0.25 6.89 -11.07
C GLN A 307 0.08 5.86 -9.95
N LEU A 308 0.20 4.57 -10.28
CA LEU A 308 0.13 3.48 -9.32
C LEU A 308 1.21 3.62 -8.23
N ASP A 309 2.47 3.84 -8.61
CA ASP A 309 3.60 3.85 -7.67
C ASP A 309 3.46 4.99 -6.65
N ARG A 310 3.06 6.20 -7.10
CA ARG A 310 2.81 7.33 -6.18
C ARG A 310 1.75 6.97 -5.12
N ALA A 311 0.67 6.30 -5.52
CA ALA A 311 -0.40 5.88 -4.61
C ALA A 311 0.01 4.71 -3.70
N LEU A 312 0.77 3.75 -4.19
CA LEU A 312 1.31 2.68 -3.36
C LEU A 312 2.28 3.23 -2.31
N LEU A 313 3.17 4.16 -2.68
CA LEU A 313 4.11 4.81 -1.77
C LEU A 313 3.40 5.62 -0.68
N ARG A 314 2.36 6.39 -1.04
CA ARG A 314 1.49 7.07 -0.06
C ARG A 314 0.81 6.05 0.86
N GLY A 315 0.29 4.96 0.32
CA GLY A 315 -0.32 3.88 1.11
C GLY A 315 0.64 3.28 2.14
N VAL A 316 1.90 3.04 1.76
CA VAL A 316 2.94 2.57 2.69
C VAL A 316 3.27 3.65 3.73
N ALA A 317 3.37 4.91 3.34
CA ALA A 317 3.59 6.03 4.26
C ALA A 317 2.46 6.15 5.30
N LEU A 318 1.19 6.03 4.90
CA LEU A 318 0.05 6.01 5.80
C LEU A 318 0.14 4.87 6.82
N ILE A 319 0.56 3.68 6.40
CA ILE A 319 0.76 2.53 7.30
C ILE A 319 1.87 2.81 8.31
N VAL A 320 2.97 3.43 7.88
CA VAL A 320 4.07 3.84 8.77
C VAL A 320 3.59 4.93 9.76
N ILE A 321 2.85 5.93 9.31
CA ILE A 321 2.26 6.99 10.15
C ILE A 321 1.34 6.38 11.21
N ALA A 322 0.42 5.50 10.82
CA ALA A 322 -0.50 4.84 11.75
C ALA A 322 0.25 4.03 12.84
N ARG A 323 1.42 3.47 12.49
CA ARG A 323 2.28 2.73 13.43
C ARG A 323 3.09 3.66 14.33
N LEU A 324 3.51 4.83 13.84
CA LEU A 324 4.10 5.90 14.63
C LEU A 324 3.11 6.44 15.69
N GLU A 325 1.86 6.68 15.30
CA GLU A 325 0.81 7.12 16.23
C GLU A 325 0.56 6.08 17.34
N ALA A 326 0.59 4.79 16.99
CA ALA A 326 0.45 3.70 17.95
C ALA A 326 1.59 3.68 19.00
N LEU A 327 2.82 4.08 18.64
CA LEU A 327 3.91 4.24 19.62
C LEU A 327 3.58 5.27 20.71
N SER A 328 2.91 6.35 20.34
CA SER A 328 2.64 7.47 21.25
C SER A 328 1.50 7.21 22.24
N THR A 329 0.64 6.21 21.98
CA THR A 329 -0.66 6.08 22.65
C THR A 329 -0.84 4.80 23.46
N ALA A 330 -0.03 3.76 23.30
CA ALA A 330 -0.37 2.43 23.81
C ALA A 330 0.71 1.78 24.71
N GLU A 331 0.46 1.79 26.03
CA GLU A 331 1.26 1.10 27.04
C GLU A 331 1.39 -0.40 26.72
N GLY A 332 2.62 -0.87 26.52
CA GLY A 332 2.95 -2.30 26.34
C GLY A 332 2.99 -2.77 24.89
N THR A 333 2.59 -1.96 23.91
CA THR A 333 2.67 -2.30 22.47
C THR A 333 3.79 -1.55 21.74
N GLU A 334 4.49 -0.65 22.42
CA GLU A 334 5.50 0.22 21.81
C GLU A 334 6.64 -0.60 21.17
N ARG A 335 7.03 -1.72 21.80
CA ARG A 335 8.05 -2.62 21.25
C ARG A 335 7.62 -3.28 19.95
N ALA A 336 6.35 -3.67 19.82
CA ALA A 336 5.82 -4.30 18.62
C ALA A 336 5.65 -3.28 17.50
N ALA A 337 5.08 -2.10 17.80
CA ALA A 337 4.98 -1.00 16.85
C ALA A 337 6.36 -0.55 16.36
N TRP A 338 7.36 -0.46 17.24
CA TRP A 338 8.73 -0.14 16.84
C TRP A 338 9.33 -1.23 15.95
N ALA A 339 9.15 -2.51 16.29
CA ALA A 339 9.67 -3.60 15.48
C ALA A 339 9.04 -3.67 14.07
N PHE A 340 7.78 -3.22 13.93
CA PHE A 340 7.16 -3.00 12.63
C PHE A 340 7.87 -1.86 11.87
N LEU A 341 8.08 -0.71 12.54
CA LEU A 341 8.70 0.48 11.96
C LEU A 341 10.17 0.28 11.56
N GLU A 342 10.93 -0.52 12.32
CA GLU A 342 12.31 -0.92 11.97
C GLU A 342 12.39 -1.61 10.61
N VAL A 343 11.31 -2.29 10.20
CA VAL A 343 11.23 -2.98 8.91
C VAL A 343 10.64 -2.08 7.84
N LEU A 344 9.46 -1.49 8.07
CA LEU A 344 8.72 -0.79 7.02
C LEU A 344 9.14 0.69 6.84
N GLY A 345 9.62 1.36 7.89
CA GLY A 345 10.03 2.77 7.82
C GLY A 345 11.11 3.03 6.75
N PRO A 346 12.24 2.29 6.76
CA PRO A 346 13.31 2.46 5.77
C PRO A 346 12.92 2.11 4.32
N VAL A 347 11.80 1.42 4.09
CA VAL A 347 11.33 1.09 2.73
C VAL A 347 11.06 2.35 1.90
N LEU A 348 10.72 3.46 2.56
CA LEU A 348 10.41 4.74 1.94
C LEU A 348 11.66 5.58 1.61
N ASP A 349 12.85 5.21 2.13
CA ASP A 349 14.06 6.06 2.07
C ASP A 349 14.48 6.38 0.64
N ARG A 350 14.37 5.42 -0.28
CA ARG A 350 14.70 5.59 -1.71
C ARG A 350 13.89 6.74 -2.32
N GLU A 351 12.58 6.66 -2.16
CA GLU A 351 11.67 7.62 -2.75
C GLU A 351 11.75 8.97 -2.02
N ALA A 352 11.87 8.95 -0.69
CA ALA A 352 12.08 10.16 0.08
C ALA A 352 13.33 10.90 -0.39
N THR A 353 14.43 10.18 -0.63
CA THR A 353 15.67 10.77 -1.14
C THR A 353 15.49 11.38 -2.53
N ALA A 354 14.70 10.74 -3.39
CA ALA A 354 14.42 11.22 -4.74
C ALA A 354 13.56 12.50 -4.74
N ARG A 355 12.60 12.62 -3.81
CA ARG A 355 11.68 13.76 -3.70
C ARG A 355 12.26 14.92 -2.90
N ASP A 356 12.79 14.64 -1.71
CA ASP A 356 13.38 15.61 -0.79
C ASP A 356 14.49 14.96 0.05
N GLY A 357 15.74 15.12 -0.39
CA GLY A 357 16.91 14.59 0.31
C GLY A 357 17.12 15.17 1.73
N ALA A 358 16.56 16.35 2.06
CA ALA A 358 16.65 16.90 3.40
C ALA A 358 15.65 16.23 4.35
N ALA A 359 14.41 16.04 3.91
CA ALA A 359 13.40 15.27 4.65
C ALA A 359 13.83 13.79 4.81
N ALA A 360 14.35 13.17 3.75
CA ALA A 360 14.90 11.81 3.81
C ALA A 360 16.03 11.67 4.85
N GLY A 361 16.91 12.67 4.94
CA GLY A 361 17.96 12.70 5.96
C GLY A 361 17.43 12.79 7.39
N ARG A 362 16.30 13.46 7.60
CA ARG A 362 15.61 13.52 8.91
C ARG A 362 14.92 12.20 9.23
N LEU A 363 14.18 11.61 8.28
CA LEU A 363 13.56 10.30 8.43
C LEU A 363 14.59 9.22 8.78
N ALA A 364 15.70 9.13 8.05
CA ALA A 364 16.77 8.19 8.34
C ALA A 364 17.38 8.40 9.74
N ALA A 365 17.50 9.65 10.20
CA ALA A 365 17.95 9.94 11.56
C ALA A 365 16.92 9.54 12.62
N ALA A 366 15.62 9.71 12.35
CA ALA A 366 14.53 9.29 13.21
C ALA A 366 14.51 7.77 13.40
N TRP A 367 14.64 6.99 12.31
CA TRP A 367 14.74 5.53 12.37
C TRP A 367 15.97 5.06 13.16
N ALA A 368 17.10 5.75 13.04
CA ALA A 368 18.32 5.44 13.77
C ALA A 368 18.27 5.81 15.27
N ALA A 369 17.40 6.74 15.67
CA ALA A 369 17.31 7.24 17.05
C ALA A 369 16.74 6.19 18.02
N GLY A 370 15.88 5.30 17.54
CA GLY A 370 15.19 4.31 18.37
C GLY A 370 13.86 4.81 18.93
N PRO A 371 13.08 3.93 19.57
CA PRO A 371 11.70 4.22 19.98
C PRO A 371 11.61 5.26 21.11
N ASP A 372 12.65 5.38 21.94
CA ASP A 372 12.67 6.30 23.09
C ASP A 372 13.03 7.74 22.70
N ALA A 373 13.55 7.94 21.49
CA ALA A 373 14.13 9.21 21.04
C ALA A 373 13.54 9.73 19.73
N ILE A 374 12.64 8.97 19.10
CA ILE A 374 11.95 9.40 17.89
C ILE A 374 10.97 10.53 18.23
N ASP A 375 11.02 11.59 17.42
CA ASP A 375 10.03 12.65 17.45
C ASP A 375 8.88 12.23 16.51
N VAL A 376 7.81 11.67 17.10
CA VAL A 376 6.69 11.13 16.34
C VAL A 376 6.02 12.20 15.49
N GLU A 377 5.82 13.41 16.03
CA GLU A 377 5.15 14.51 15.34
C GLU A 377 5.98 15.00 14.15
N ALA A 378 7.27 15.28 14.36
CA ALA A 378 8.15 15.72 13.29
C ALA A 378 8.35 14.63 12.21
N THR A 379 8.42 13.35 12.61
CA THR A 379 8.57 12.24 11.67
C THR A 379 7.31 12.05 10.81
N THR A 380 6.13 12.14 11.42
CA THR A 380 4.85 12.13 10.69
C THR A 380 4.78 13.30 9.71
N CYS A 381 5.15 14.50 10.14
CA CYS A 381 5.19 15.70 9.30
C CYS A 381 6.08 15.51 8.06
N ASP A 382 7.27 14.95 8.25
CA ASP A 382 8.20 14.66 7.17
C ASP A 382 7.62 13.62 6.18
N LEU A 383 6.96 12.58 6.68
CA LEU A 383 6.29 11.57 5.84
C LEU A 383 5.15 12.17 5.03
N GLU A 384 4.29 12.99 5.64
CA GLU A 384 3.16 13.63 4.95
C GLU A 384 3.62 14.64 3.89
N THR A 385 4.70 15.37 4.18
CA THR A 385 5.30 16.33 3.24
C THR A 385 5.88 15.62 2.01
N VAL A 386 6.62 14.53 2.22
CA VAL A 386 7.30 13.79 1.14
C VAL A 386 6.31 12.95 0.33
N PHE A 387 5.39 12.28 1.03
CA PHE A 387 4.39 11.39 0.48
C PHE A 387 3.02 12.03 0.64
N HIS A 388 2.81 13.15 -0.07
CA HIS A 388 1.49 13.75 -0.19
C HIS A 388 0.56 12.80 -0.95
N CYS A 389 -0.74 13.00 -0.75
CA CYS A 389 -1.75 12.26 -1.47
C CYS A 389 -1.64 12.55 -2.98
N PRO A 390 -1.65 11.53 -3.85
CA PRO A 390 -1.38 11.67 -5.28
C PRO A 390 -2.57 12.05 -6.15
#